data_AF-E8V7G8-F1
#
_entry.id   AF-E8V7G8-F1
#
_cell.length_a   1.000
_cell.length_b   1.000
_cell.length_c   1.000
_cell.angle_alpha   90.00
_cell.angle_beta   90.00
_cell.angle_gamma   90.00
#
_symmetry.space_group_name_H-M   'P 1'
#
loop_
_entity.id
_entity.type
_entity.pdbx_description
1 polymer ?
#
loop_
_entity_poly.entity_id
_entity_poly.type
_entity_poly.pdbx_seq_one_letter_code
_entity_poly.pdbx_strand_id
1 'polypeptide(L)'
;MRGLLVLSLFAISALGQVYNPVAKERGPESILGLPEGVRRDLAFRKCVVPKYVGDVGTNDQAYTKGHFRSATSVGYAVVCYIAARKIQDILVYSNTEGAWSGEVIDQGAFDPSPHADKCEATVGVATSKYILDHALAYAPDELKSLPRLDHDGVEVGICEKASIIHYFSKGKWVFLQGAD
;
A
#
# COMPACT_ATOMS: atom_id res chain seq x y z
N MET A 1 -32.60 52.86 -2.02
CA MET A 1 -31.49 52.03 -1.53
C MET A 1 -31.37 50.83 -2.46
N ARG A 2 -30.34 50.77 -3.31
CA ARG A 2 -30.08 49.67 -4.24
C ARG A 2 -29.03 48.76 -3.60
N GLY A 3 -29.42 47.54 -3.22
CA GLY A 3 -28.51 46.54 -2.69
C GLY A 3 -27.80 45.82 -3.83
N LEU A 4 -26.47 45.89 -3.85
CA LEU A 4 -25.61 45.08 -4.73
C LEU A 4 -25.66 43.62 -4.27
N LEU A 5 -26.03 42.72 -5.18
CA LEU A 5 -25.80 41.29 -5.03
C LEU A 5 -24.35 41.00 -5.44
N VAL A 6 -23.52 40.60 -4.48
CA VAL A 6 -22.16 40.11 -4.75
C VAL A 6 -22.26 38.61 -4.96
N LEU A 7 -22.17 38.15 -6.21
CA LEU A 7 -21.94 36.73 -6.52
C LEU A 7 -20.45 36.43 -6.34
N SER A 8 -20.11 35.77 -5.23
CA SER A 8 -18.79 35.17 -5.04
C SER A 8 -18.70 33.91 -5.91
N LEU A 9 -17.97 33.98 -7.02
CA LEU A 9 -17.52 32.78 -7.73
C LEU A 9 -16.46 32.08 -6.87
N PHE A 10 -16.82 30.95 -6.26
CA PHE A 10 -15.85 29.98 -5.79
C PHE A 10 -15.28 29.25 -7.00
N ALA A 11 -14.06 29.57 -7.40
CA ALA A 11 -13.28 28.74 -8.30
C ALA A 11 -12.91 27.46 -7.55
N ILE A 12 -13.62 26.37 -7.82
CA ILE A 12 -13.22 25.03 -7.36
C ILE A 12 -11.99 24.66 -8.18
N SER A 13 -10.81 24.80 -7.59
CA SER A 13 -9.59 24.24 -8.15
C SER A 13 -9.68 22.72 -8.04
N ALA A 14 -10.24 22.08 -9.06
CA ALA A 14 -10.05 20.66 -9.29
C ALA A 14 -8.59 20.46 -9.70
N LEU A 15 -7.69 20.33 -8.71
CA LEU A 15 -6.39 19.73 -8.95
C LEU A 15 -6.67 18.31 -9.45
N GLY A 16 -6.41 18.09 -10.74
CA GLY A 16 -6.61 16.81 -11.40
C GLY A 16 -5.90 15.71 -10.61
N GLN A 17 -6.67 14.70 -10.22
CA GLN A 17 -6.17 13.51 -9.56
C GLN A 17 -5.24 12.78 -10.52
N VAL A 18 -4.02 12.45 -10.09
CA VAL A 18 -3.01 11.79 -10.93
C VAL A 18 -3.19 10.29 -10.78
N TYR A 19 -4.17 9.74 -11.48
CA TYR A 19 -4.26 8.29 -11.66
C TYR A 19 -2.93 7.75 -12.22
N ASN A 20 -2.28 6.84 -11.49
CA ASN A 20 -1.04 6.18 -11.89
C ASN A 20 -1.36 4.76 -12.43
N PRO A 21 -1.72 4.60 -13.72
CA PRO A 21 -2.02 3.29 -14.29
C PRO A 21 -0.80 2.37 -14.23
N VAL A 22 -1.01 1.05 -14.29
CA VAL A 22 0.10 0.14 -14.57
C VAL A 22 0.64 0.38 -15.98
N ALA A 23 1.91 0.75 -16.04
CA ALA A 23 2.67 0.87 -17.27
C ALA A 23 3.00 -0.51 -17.85
N LYS A 24 3.35 -1.46 -16.95
CA LYS A 24 3.82 -2.79 -17.31
C LYS A 24 3.81 -3.73 -16.09
N GLU A 25 3.50 -4.99 -16.31
CA GLU A 25 3.80 -6.07 -15.36
C GLU A 25 5.23 -6.60 -15.58
N ARG A 26 5.88 -7.03 -14.50
CA ARG A 26 7.23 -7.60 -14.58
C ARG A 26 7.38 -8.82 -13.67
N GLY A 27 8.25 -9.73 -14.10
CA GLY A 27 8.64 -10.89 -13.31
C GLY A 27 9.50 -10.49 -12.10
N PRO A 28 9.38 -11.20 -10.96
CA PRO A 28 10.12 -10.88 -9.74
C PRO A 28 11.64 -10.82 -9.91
N GLU A 29 12.19 -11.62 -10.82
CA GLU A 29 13.61 -11.68 -11.14
C GLU A 29 14.18 -10.33 -11.60
N SER A 30 13.35 -9.51 -12.26
CA SER A 30 13.74 -8.20 -12.77
C SER A 30 13.80 -7.09 -11.71
N ILE A 31 13.36 -7.37 -10.47
CA ILE A 31 13.23 -6.38 -9.39
C ILE A 31 14.45 -6.45 -8.47
N LEU A 32 15.56 -5.87 -8.92
CA LEU A 32 16.84 -5.93 -8.20
C LEU A 32 16.81 -5.31 -6.79
N GLY A 33 15.80 -4.48 -6.48
CA GLY A 33 15.58 -3.92 -5.14
C GLY A 33 15.07 -4.93 -4.11
N LEU A 34 14.62 -6.12 -4.54
CA LEU A 34 14.14 -7.18 -3.65
C LEU A 34 15.23 -8.23 -3.36
N PRO A 35 15.35 -8.71 -2.10
CA PRO A 35 16.23 -9.81 -1.74
C PRO A 35 15.96 -11.06 -2.59
N GLU A 36 16.99 -11.87 -2.82
CA GLU A 36 16.86 -13.08 -3.63
C GLU A 36 15.79 -14.05 -3.08
N GLY A 37 15.72 -14.21 -1.75
CA GLY A 37 14.69 -15.05 -1.12
C GLY A 37 13.27 -14.57 -1.40
N VAL A 38 13.04 -13.25 -1.36
CA VAL A 38 11.75 -12.64 -1.71
C VAL A 38 11.42 -12.88 -3.18
N ARG A 39 12.37 -12.62 -4.09
CA ARG A 39 12.18 -12.86 -5.53
C ARG A 39 11.86 -14.31 -5.85
N ARG A 40 12.52 -15.27 -5.20
CA ARG A 40 12.25 -16.71 -5.38
C ARG A 40 10.87 -17.10 -4.89
N ASP A 41 10.44 -16.60 -3.73
CA ASP A 41 9.08 -16.88 -3.22
C ASP A 41 8.00 -16.27 -4.11
N LEU A 42 8.16 -15.02 -4.56
CA LEU A 42 7.25 -14.41 -5.54
C LEU A 42 7.18 -15.23 -6.84
N ALA A 43 8.32 -15.67 -7.38
CA ALA A 43 8.36 -16.50 -8.58
C ALA A 43 7.68 -17.87 -8.36
N PHE A 44 7.86 -18.48 -7.18
CA PHE A 44 7.19 -19.70 -6.78
C PHE A 44 5.66 -19.53 -6.75
N ARG A 45 5.19 -18.40 -6.24
CA ARG A 45 3.76 -18.01 -6.22
C ARG A 45 3.18 -17.65 -7.59
N LYS A 46 4.00 -17.66 -8.66
CA LYS A 46 3.61 -17.20 -10.01
C LYS A 46 3.16 -15.74 -10.01
N CYS A 47 3.80 -14.95 -9.16
CA CYS A 47 3.53 -13.55 -9.00
C CYS A 47 4.06 -12.75 -10.19
N VAL A 48 3.27 -11.80 -10.69
CA VAL A 48 3.75 -10.66 -11.47
C VAL A 48 3.57 -9.40 -10.63
N VAL A 49 4.58 -8.53 -10.65
CA VAL A 49 4.57 -7.30 -9.85
C VAL A 49 4.29 -6.13 -10.79
N PRO A 50 3.36 -5.24 -10.45
CA PRO A 50 3.08 -4.06 -11.26
C PRO A 50 4.29 -3.12 -11.32
N LYS A 51 4.28 -2.29 -12.36
CA LYS A 51 5.09 -1.09 -12.46
C LYS A 51 4.15 0.03 -12.90
N TYR A 52 3.91 0.98 -12.01
CA TYR A 52 3.02 2.10 -12.29
C TYR A 52 3.69 3.13 -13.20
N VAL A 53 2.87 3.87 -13.95
CA VAL A 53 3.27 5.10 -14.64
C VAL A 53 3.55 6.14 -13.55
N GLY A 54 4.71 6.81 -13.62
CA GLY A 54 5.10 7.84 -12.66
C GLY A 54 6.41 8.49 -13.07
N ASP A 55 6.70 9.65 -12.48
CA ASP A 55 7.92 10.41 -12.74
C ASP A 55 9.18 9.58 -12.44
N VAL A 56 10.22 9.80 -13.24
CA VAL A 56 11.53 9.17 -13.05
C VAL A 56 12.08 9.57 -11.68
N GLY A 57 11.95 8.69 -10.68
CA GLY A 57 12.43 8.91 -9.32
C GLY A 57 11.39 8.68 -8.21
N THR A 58 10.12 8.47 -8.53
CA THR A 58 9.14 8.04 -7.52
C THR A 58 9.38 6.57 -7.13
N ASN A 59 9.13 6.25 -5.86
CA ASN A 59 9.17 4.87 -5.39
C ASN A 59 8.21 4.04 -6.24
N ASP A 60 8.61 2.82 -6.57
CA ASP A 60 7.91 1.94 -7.50
C ASP A 60 6.46 1.64 -7.10
N GLN A 61 6.10 1.89 -5.82
CA GLN A 61 4.77 1.72 -5.20
C GLN A 61 4.19 0.30 -5.30
N ALA A 62 4.80 -0.59 -6.08
CA ALA A 62 4.50 -2.01 -6.16
C ALA A 62 5.27 -2.79 -5.08
N TYR A 63 6.31 -2.18 -4.51
CA TYR A 63 6.99 -2.71 -3.33
C TYR A 63 7.57 -1.56 -2.51
N THR A 64 7.73 -1.81 -1.21
CA THR A 64 8.40 -0.89 -0.29
C THR A 64 9.17 -1.67 0.76
N LYS A 65 10.09 -0.98 1.45
CA LYS A 65 10.91 -1.52 2.55
C LYS A 65 10.63 -0.72 3.81
N GLY A 66 10.59 -1.40 4.95
CA GLY A 66 10.33 -0.76 6.24
C GLY A 66 10.46 -1.74 7.40
N HIS A 67 10.26 -1.24 8.61
CA HIS A 67 10.31 -2.04 9.82
C HIS A 67 8.91 -2.59 10.13
N PHE A 68 8.43 -3.59 9.40
CA PHE A 68 7.00 -3.93 9.45
C PHE A 68 6.55 -4.87 10.58
N ARG A 69 7.46 -5.70 11.12
CA ARG A 69 7.17 -6.60 12.26
C ARG A 69 7.83 -6.17 13.57
N SER A 70 8.95 -5.46 13.47
CA SER A 70 9.73 -5.01 14.61
C SER A 70 10.66 -3.87 14.20
N ALA A 71 11.07 -3.06 15.18
CA ALA A 71 12.01 -1.96 15.01
C ALA A 71 13.40 -2.42 14.52
N THR A 72 13.77 -3.69 14.73
CA THR A 72 15.14 -4.18 14.51
C THR A 72 15.31 -4.93 13.19
N SER A 73 14.21 -5.32 12.54
CA SER A 73 14.24 -6.10 11.30
C SER A 73 13.63 -5.33 10.15
N VAL A 74 14.34 -5.26 9.02
CA VAL A 74 13.78 -4.73 7.77
C VAL A 74 12.98 -5.83 7.08
N GLY A 75 11.76 -5.48 6.66
CA GLY A 75 10.90 -6.30 5.82
C GLY A 75 10.57 -5.61 4.50
N TYR A 76 9.87 -6.33 3.62
CA TYR A 76 9.41 -5.84 2.33
C TYR A 76 7.92 -6.06 2.18
N ALA A 77 7.17 -5.02 1.81
CA ALA A 77 5.79 -5.17 1.37
C ALA A 77 5.78 -5.18 -0.16
N VAL A 78 4.99 -6.07 -0.77
CA VAL A 78 4.96 -6.26 -2.22
C VAL A 78 3.52 -6.48 -2.68
N VAL A 79 3.11 -5.76 -3.73
CA VAL A 79 1.90 -6.02 -4.50
C VAL A 79 2.16 -7.19 -5.43
N CYS A 80 1.31 -8.21 -5.35
CA CYS A 80 1.47 -9.43 -6.11
C CYS A 80 0.22 -9.78 -6.91
N TYR A 81 0.33 -9.76 -8.23
CA TYR A 81 -0.76 -10.21 -9.10
C TYR A 81 -0.55 -11.66 -9.49
N ILE A 82 -1.61 -12.45 -9.35
CA ILE A 82 -1.63 -13.83 -9.82
C ILE A 82 -2.66 -13.90 -10.95
N ALA A 83 -2.21 -13.56 -12.16
CA ALA A 83 -3.05 -13.38 -13.34
C ALA A 83 -3.96 -14.58 -13.63
N ALA A 84 -3.45 -15.81 -13.45
CA ALA A 84 -4.22 -17.04 -13.66
C ALA A 84 -5.44 -17.17 -12.73
N ARG A 85 -5.42 -16.50 -11.58
CA ARG A 85 -6.47 -16.53 -10.55
C ARG A 85 -7.26 -15.23 -10.46
N LYS A 86 -6.83 -14.17 -11.17
CA LYS A 86 -7.44 -12.83 -11.09
C LYS A 86 -7.48 -12.30 -9.65
N ILE A 87 -6.38 -12.51 -8.91
CA ILE A 87 -6.22 -12.01 -7.53
C ILE A 87 -5.01 -11.08 -7.42
N GLN A 88 -5.11 -10.15 -6.47
CA GLN A 88 -4.06 -9.26 -6.03
C GLN A 88 -3.81 -9.51 -4.54
N ASP A 89 -2.64 -10.02 -4.20
CA ASP A 89 -2.21 -10.19 -2.81
C ASP A 89 -1.29 -9.03 -2.41
N ILE A 90 -1.44 -8.54 -1.18
CA ILE A 90 -0.41 -7.73 -0.53
C ILE A 90 0.38 -8.66 0.39
N LEU A 91 1.66 -8.83 0.08
CA LEU A 91 2.56 -9.71 0.81
C LEU A 91 3.50 -8.88 1.68
N VAL A 92 3.69 -9.29 2.93
CA VAL A 92 4.77 -8.79 3.78
C VAL A 92 5.79 -9.88 4.03
N TYR A 93 7.03 -9.57 3.66
CA TYR A 93 8.19 -10.41 3.84
C TYR A 93 9.00 -9.99 5.05
N SER A 94 9.37 -10.97 5.87
CA SER A 94 10.33 -10.79 6.96
C SER A 94 11.41 -11.88 6.89
N ASN A 95 12.54 -11.62 7.57
CA ASN A 95 13.68 -12.53 7.64
C ASN A 95 14.04 -12.83 9.10
N THR A 96 13.08 -13.34 9.87
CA THR A 96 13.22 -13.54 11.32
C THR A 96 14.11 -14.73 11.69
N GLU A 97 14.25 -15.71 10.80
CA GLU A 97 14.98 -16.97 11.06
C GLU A 97 16.13 -17.22 10.06
N GLY A 98 16.61 -16.16 9.40
CA GLY A 98 17.61 -16.29 8.32
C GLY A 98 17.05 -16.81 6.99
N ALA A 99 15.73 -17.05 6.93
CA ALA A 99 14.99 -17.31 5.71
C ALA A 99 13.88 -16.26 5.50
N TRP A 100 13.71 -15.82 4.24
CA TRP A 100 12.63 -14.93 3.85
C TRP A 100 11.30 -15.68 3.80
N SER A 101 10.28 -15.19 4.51
CA SER A 101 8.92 -15.72 4.48
C SER A 101 7.90 -14.61 4.20
N GLY A 102 7.00 -14.84 3.24
CA GLY A 102 5.93 -13.91 2.86
C GLY A 102 4.57 -14.30 3.42
N GLU A 103 3.92 -13.38 4.13
CA GLU A 103 2.54 -13.49 4.63
C GLU A 103 1.60 -12.61 3.79
N VAL A 104 0.42 -13.13 3.43
CA VAL A 104 -0.63 -12.31 2.79
C VAL A 104 -1.32 -11.50 3.89
N ILE A 105 -1.27 -10.17 3.79
CA ILE A 105 -1.88 -9.26 4.77
C ILE A 105 -3.19 -8.66 4.27
N ASP A 106 -3.38 -8.64 2.94
CA ASP A 106 -4.59 -8.20 2.26
C ASP A 106 -4.73 -8.93 0.92
N GLN A 107 -5.96 -9.13 0.47
CA GLN A 107 -6.27 -9.80 -0.80
C GLN A 107 -7.47 -9.14 -1.48
N GLY A 108 -7.26 -8.68 -2.71
CA GLY A 108 -8.28 -8.12 -3.58
C GLY A 108 -8.48 -8.91 -4.88
N ALA A 109 -9.46 -8.47 -5.67
CA ALA A 109 -9.62 -8.92 -7.04
C ALA A 109 -8.63 -8.19 -7.96
N PHE A 110 -8.04 -8.91 -8.91
CA PHE A 110 -7.21 -8.37 -9.98
C PHE A 110 -7.89 -8.61 -11.32
N ASP A 111 -8.20 -7.56 -12.07
CA ASP A 111 -8.75 -7.70 -13.41
C ASP A 111 -7.78 -7.14 -14.47
N PRO A 112 -7.16 -8.00 -15.29
CA PRO A 112 -6.14 -7.60 -16.26
C PRO A 112 -6.70 -6.81 -17.46
N SER A 113 -8.01 -6.55 -17.55
CA SER A 113 -8.56 -5.88 -18.74
C SER A 113 -8.16 -4.39 -18.79
N PRO A 114 -7.72 -3.87 -19.95
CA PRO A 114 -6.99 -2.59 -20.11
C PRO A 114 -7.85 -1.32 -20.01
N HIS A 115 -9.04 -1.38 -19.41
CA HIS A 115 -9.89 -0.19 -19.27
C HIS A 115 -9.49 0.61 -18.02
N ALA A 116 -9.32 1.92 -18.22
CA ALA A 116 -8.68 2.91 -17.34
C ALA A 116 -9.39 3.22 -16.01
N ASP A 117 -10.32 2.34 -15.60
CA ASP A 117 -11.27 2.62 -14.53
C ASP A 117 -10.98 1.76 -13.29
N LYS A 118 -9.79 1.12 -13.23
CA LYS A 118 -9.52 0.04 -12.27
C LYS A 118 -8.58 0.44 -11.15
N CYS A 119 -8.99 0.01 -9.96
CA CYS A 119 -8.35 0.30 -8.71
C CYS A 119 -7.29 -0.73 -8.39
N GLU A 120 -6.05 -0.39 -8.70
CA GLU A 120 -4.90 -1.20 -8.35
C GLU A 120 -4.36 -0.79 -6.97
N ALA A 121 -3.94 -1.78 -6.17
CA ALA A 121 -3.36 -1.48 -4.87
C ALA A 121 -1.91 -1.03 -5.02
N THR A 122 -1.49 -0.05 -4.24
CA THR A 122 -0.10 0.33 -4.03
C THR A 122 0.31 0.04 -2.60
N VAL A 123 1.62 -0.05 -2.34
CA VAL A 123 2.18 -0.21 -0.99
C VAL A 123 3.13 0.93 -0.63
N GLY A 124 2.96 1.44 0.59
CA GLY A 124 3.75 2.49 1.21
C GLY A 124 4.16 2.13 2.64
N VAL A 125 5.00 2.98 3.24
CA VAL A 125 5.39 2.85 4.65
C VAL A 125 4.50 3.75 5.49
N ALA A 126 3.73 3.15 6.39
CA ALA A 126 3.00 3.87 7.41
C ALA A 126 3.86 3.98 8.68
N THR A 127 4.51 5.11 8.91
CA THR A 127 5.31 5.28 10.14
C THR A 127 4.47 5.10 11.41
N SER A 128 5.08 4.72 12.53
CA SER A 128 4.37 4.62 13.82
C SER A 128 3.60 5.90 14.17
N LYS A 129 4.17 7.08 13.88
CA LYS A 129 3.48 8.37 14.01
C LYS A 129 2.26 8.46 13.09
N TYR A 130 2.39 8.09 11.82
CA TYR A 130 1.27 8.13 10.87
C TYR A 130 0.14 7.20 11.30
N ILE A 131 0.45 5.99 11.79
CA ILE A 131 -0.55 5.06 12.34
C ILE A 131 -1.31 5.68 13.51
N LEU A 132 -0.60 6.31 14.45
CA LEU A 132 -1.21 6.93 15.63
C LEU A 132 -2.06 8.15 15.25
N ASP A 133 -1.57 9.01 14.37
CA ASP A 133 -2.30 10.18 13.89
C ASP A 133 -3.57 9.75 13.14
N HIS A 134 -3.48 8.70 12.31
CA HIS A 134 -4.61 8.13 11.58
C HIS A 134 -5.67 7.55 12.52
N ALA A 135 -5.26 6.75 13.51
CA ALA A 135 -6.16 6.22 14.52
C ALA A 135 -6.84 7.33 15.34
N LEU A 136 -6.12 8.39 15.68
CA LEU A 136 -6.69 9.54 16.38
C LEU A 136 -7.77 10.24 15.54
N ALA A 137 -7.57 10.37 14.24
CA ALA A 137 -8.49 11.06 13.34
C ALA A 137 -9.74 10.22 13.01
N TYR A 138 -9.58 8.92 12.78
CA TYR A 138 -10.63 8.10 12.15
C TYR A 138 -11.10 6.90 13.00
N ALA A 139 -10.33 6.50 14.01
CA ALA A 139 -10.66 5.34 14.87
C ALA A 139 -10.30 5.60 16.35
N PRO A 140 -10.84 6.66 16.98
CA PRO A 140 -10.41 7.10 18.31
C PRO A 140 -10.66 6.06 19.42
N ASP A 141 -11.61 5.13 19.22
CA ASP A 141 -11.81 4.02 20.15
C ASP A 141 -10.78 2.91 19.98
N GLU A 142 -10.26 2.70 18.77
CA GLU A 142 -9.16 1.76 18.52
C GLU A 142 -7.84 2.29 19.09
N LEU A 143 -7.65 3.63 19.11
CA LEU A 143 -6.47 4.28 19.69
C LEU A 143 -6.22 3.86 21.16
N LYS A 144 -7.28 3.68 21.96
CA LYS A 144 -7.16 3.23 23.37
C LYS A 144 -6.57 1.82 23.48
N SER A 145 -6.71 1.02 22.43
CA SER A 145 -6.24 -0.37 22.37
C SER A 145 -4.93 -0.53 21.61
N LEU A 146 -4.44 0.54 20.96
CA LEU A 146 -3.20 0.51 20.21
C LEU A 146 -2.03 0.25 21.16
N PRO A 147 -1.21 -0.79 20.89
CA PRO A 147 0.01 -0.98 21.65
C PRO A 147 0.96 0.19 21.37
N ARG A 148 2.00 0.33 22.19
CA ARG A 148 3.14 1.17 21.81
C ARG A 148 3.75 0.58 20.53
N LEU A 149 3.58 1.27 19.41
CA LEU A 149 4.17 0.89 18.13
C LEU A 149 5.61 1.43 18.07
N ASP A 150 6.56 0.51 17.95
CA ASP A 150 7.99 0.78 17.78
C ASP A 150 8.47 0.53 16.35
N HIS A 151 7.55 0.22 15.45
CA HIS A 151 7.81 -0.25 14.10
C HIS A 151 6.80 0.36 13.13
N ASP A 152 7.07 0.27 11.84
CA ASP A 152 6.23 0.78 10.77
C ASP A 152 5.10 -0.19 10.44
N GLY A 153 4.04 0.31 9.81
CA GLY A 153 3.01 -0.46 9.13
C GLY A 153 3.19 -0.39 7.61
N VAL A 154 2.34 -1.14 6.92
CA VAL A 154 2.17 -1.10 5.47
C VAL A 154 0.92 -0.30 5.18
N GLU A 155 1.10 0.81 4.47
CA GLU A 155 -0.03 1.51 3.88
C GLU A 155 -0.38 0.82 2.56
N VAL A 156 -1.62 0.38 2.42
CA VAL A 156 -2.17 -0.17 1.17
C VAL A 156 -3.10 0.87 0.59
N GLY A 157 -2.66 1.56 -0.45
CA GLY A 157 -3.49 2.55 -1.15
C GLY A 157 -4.30 1.88 -2.26
N ILE A 158 -5.59 2.20 -2.37
CA ILE A 158 -6.47 1.69 -3.43
C ILE A 158 -7.01 2.88 -4.23
N CYS A 159 -6.57 2.98 -5.49
CA CYS A 159 -6.93 4.07 -6.44
C CYS A 159 -6.99 5.48 -5.83
N GLU A 160 -6.02 5.81 -4.97
CA GLU A 160 -5.84 7.14 -4.35
C GLU A 160 -7.07 7.67 -3.60
N LYS A 161 -8.05 6.82 -3.29
CA LYS A 161 -9.32 7.18 -2.63
C LYS A 161 -9.40 6.68 -1.19
N ALA A 162 -8.93 5.47 -0.94
CA ALA A 162 -8.87 4.91 0.41
C ALA A 162 -7.50 4.27 0.60
N SER A 163 -6.88 4.52 1.75
CA SER A 163 -5.76 3.72 2.22
C SER A 163 -6.18 2.90 3.44
N ILE A 164 -5.70 1.66 3.49
CA ILE A 164 -5.82 0.79 4.65
C ILE A 164 -4.42 0.68 5.23
N ILE A 165 -4.27 0.91 6.53
CA ILE A 165 -2.98 0.77 7.20
C ILE A 165 -2.95 -0.55 7.93
N HIS A 166 -2.11 -1.48 7.47
CA HIS A 166 -1.83 -2.74 8.17
C HIS A 166 -0.63 -2.57 9.08
N TYR A 167 -0.73 -3.00 10.33
CA TYR A 167 0.39 -2.99 11.28
C TYR A 167 0.42 -4.28 12.09
N PHE A 168 1.60 -4.62 12.59
CA PHE A 168 1.81 -5.87 13.31
C PHE A 168 1.64 -5.67 14.81
N SER A 169 0.81 -6.49 15.45
CA SER A 169 0.52 -6.35 16.88
C SER A 169 0.20 -7.70 17.49
N LYS A 170 0.85 -8.04 18.61
CA LYS A 170 0.60 -9.27 19.37
C LYS A 170 0.61 -10.54 18.50
N GLY A 171 1.57 -10.63 17.56
CA GLY A 171 1.74 -11.80 16.72
C GLY A 171 0.83 -11.86 15.47
N LYS A 172 0.02 -10.83 15.22
CA LYS A 172 -0.92 -10.79 14.08
C LYS A 172 -0.91 -9.46 13.35
N TRP A 173 -1.27 -9.50 12.07
CA TRP A 173 -1.61 -8.32 11.31
C TRP A 173 -3.00 -7.82 11.70
N VAL A 174 -3.10 -6.53 11.94
CA VAL A 174 -4.34 -5.79 12.20
C VAL A 174 -4.35 -4.57 11.28
N PHE A 175 -5.52 -4.04 10.99
CA PHE A 175 -5.66 -2.93 10.06
C PHE A 175 -6.44 -1.76 10.68
N LEU A 176 -6.15 -0.55 10.20
CA LEU A 176 -6.96 0.64 10.38
C LEU A 176 -7.54 1.01 9.03
N GLN A 177 -8.85 1.19 8.95
CA GLN A 177 -9.51 1.63 7.73
C GLN A 177 -9.35 3.16 7.56
N GLY A 178 -9.16 3.62 6.32
CA GLY A 178 -9.24 5.04 5.97
C GLY A 178 -10.68 5.54 5.92
N ALA A 179 -10.85 6.86 5.96
CA ALA A 179 -12.13 7.49 5.65
C ALA A 179 -12.40 7.44 4.14
N ASP A 180 -13.65 7.14 3.76
CA ASP A 180 -14.18 7.17 2.40
C ASP A 180 -14.73 8.55 2.00
#